data_AF-A0A3F2V7U2-F1
#
_entry.id   AF-A0A3F2V7U2-F1
#
_cell.length_a   1.000
_cell.length_b   1.000
_cell.length_c   1.000
_cell.angle_alpha   90.00
_cell.angle_beta   90.00
_cell.angle_gamma   90.00
#
_symmetry.space_group_name_H-M   'P 1'
#
loop_
_entity.id
_entity.type
_entity.pdbx_description
1 polymer ?
#
loop_
_entity_poly.entity_id
_entity_poly.type
_entity_poly.pdbx_seq_one_letter_code
_entity_poly.pdbx_strand_id
1 'polypeptide(L)'
;MFTMNKDMATAYSHLELNGRVLDRELLKIGESGFSEKYGCVFIKACINIETNASVDDFPDKTGFECFINSINIDDYVEADYLIQGVLLTRKIFSHWNKEKRDQNLLAVLSLDELGLKLKFHLQRTGEQLLSDELNDYEESIMVVDSSDSEFNEGVQNSVSA
;
A
#
# COMPACT_ATOMS: atom_id res chain seq x y z
N MET A 1 -1.20 -9.94 -8.34
CA MET A 1 -1.80 -10.47 -7.11
C MET A 1 -2.59 -9.34 -6.54
N PHE A 2 -3.90 -9.55 -6.49
CA PHE A 2 -4.85 -8.63 -5.94
C PHE A 2 -5.88 -9.47 -5.20
N THR A 3 -5.86 -9.38 -3.87
CA THR A 3 -6.73 -10.16 -2.99
C THR A 3 -7.21 -9.29 -1.84
N MET A 4 -8.36 -9.65 -1.29
CA MET A 4 -8.98 -8.91 -0.21
C MET A 4 -9.88 -9.86 0.59
N ASN A 5 -10.03 -9.58 1.88
CA ASN A 5 -11.03 -10.28 2.68
C ASN A 5 -12.44 -9.77 2.35
N LYS A 6 -13.45 -10.46 2.89
CA LYS A 6 -14.86 -10.17 2.59
C LYS A 6 -15.28 -8.73 2.92
N ASP A 7 -14.76 -8.19 4.02
CA ASP A 7 -15.15 -6.86 4.50
C ASP A 7 -14.52 -5.77 3.63
N MET A 8 -13.24 -5.92 3.28
CA MET A 8 -12.58 -5.05 2.32
C MET A 8 -13.22 -5.14 0.92
N ALA A 9 -13.64 -6.32 0.47
CA ALA A 9 -14.35 -6.47 -0.81
C ALA A 9 -15.64 -5.65 -0.86
N THR A 10 -16.36 -5.65 0.25
CA THR A 10 -17.59 -4.86 0.40
C THR A 10 -17.26 -3.38 0.34
N ALA A 11 -16.32 -2.90 1.15
CA ALA A 11 -15.88 -1.50 1.17
C ALA A 11 -15.36 -1.03 -0.20
N TYR A 12 -14.53 -1.85 -0.85
CA TYR A 12 -13.91 -1.55 -2.14
C TYR A 12 -14.94 -1.49 -3.29
N SER A 13 -15.98 -2.33 -3.26
CA SER A 13 -17.03 -2.35 -4.29
C SER A 13 -17.85 -1.06 -4.36
N HIS A 14 -17.84 -0.26 -3.29
CA HIS A 14 -18.55 1.02 -3.20
C HIS A 14 -17.66 2.23 -3.54
N LEU A 15 -16.40 2.02 -3.93
CA LEU A 15 -15.48 3.12 -4.22
C LEU A 15 -15.81 3.85 -5.51
N GLU A 16 -15.99 5.16 -5.42
CA GLU A 16 -16.10 6.07 -6.56
C GLU A 16 -14.80 6.88 -6.72
N LEU A 17 -13.87 6.36 -7.52
CA LEU A 17 -12.57 7.01 -7.76
C LEU A 17 -12.62 8.12 -8.82
N ASN A 18 -13.69 8.19 -9.61
CA ASN A 18 -13.80 9.15 -10.71
C ASN A 18 -13.81 10.59 -10.20
N GLY A 19 -12.87 11.40 -10.71
CA GLY A 19 -12.72 12.81 -10.32
C GLY A 19 -12.16 13.02 -8.91
N ARG A 20 -11.83 11.96 -8.16
CA ARG A 20 -11.15 12.08 -6.87
C ARG A 20 -9.67 12.40 -7.08
N VAL A 21 -9.15 13.26 -6.21
CA VAL A 21 -7.75 13.71 -6.25
C VAL A 21 -7.08 13.30 -4.94
N LEU A 22 -5.85 12.84 -5.06
CA LEU A 22 -5.00 12.52 -3.91
C LEU A 22 -4.72 13.80 -3.12
N ASP A 23 -4.85 13.73 -1.79
CA ASP A 23 -4.47 14.84 -0.91
C ASP A 23 -3.03 15.32 -1.21
N ARG A 24 -2.78 16.61 -1.01
CA ARG A 24 -1.50 17.22 -1.39
C ARG A 24 -0.32 16.64 -0.61
N GLU A 25 -0.47 16.37 0.68
CA GLU A 25 0.61 15.82 1.49
C GLU A 25 0.83 14.34 1.17
N LEU A 26 -0.26 13.58 0.95
CA LEU A 26 -0.16 12.20 0.44
C LEU A 26 0.49 12.14 -0.96
N LEU A 27 0.19 13.09 -1.83
CA LEU A 27 0.81 13.19 -3.16
C LEU A 27 2.32 13.37 -3.06
N LYS A 28 2.80 14.22 -2.14
CA LYS A 28 4.25 14.39 -1.90
C LYS A 28 4.91 13.09 -1.46
N ILE A 29 4.22 12.29 -0.63
CA ILE A 29 4.72 10.96 -0.23
C ILE A 29 4.86 10.06 -1.46
N GLY A 30 3.81 9.97 -2.28
CA GLY A 30 3.80 9.17 -3.51
C GLY A 30 4.81 9.62 -4.57
N GLU A 31 5.26 10.88 -4.52
CA GLU A 31 6.27 11.45 -5.42
C GLU A 31 7.69 11.45 -4.84
N SER A 32 7.87 11.04 -3.59
CA SER A 32 9.17 11.10 -2.93
C SER A 32 10.20 10.12 -3.52
N GLY A 33 9.74 9.09 -4.24
CA GLY A 33 10.58 8.02 -4.79
C GLY A 33 11.13 7.09 -3.72
N PHE A 34 12.17 6.33 -4.08
CA PHE A 34 12.66 5.23 -3.25
C PHE A 34 14.14 5.36 -2.86
N SER A 35 14.51 4.75 -1.74
CA SER A 35 15.87 4.61 -1.26
C SER A 35 16.15 3.15 -0.92
N GLU A 36 17.34 2.66 -1.26
CA GLU A 36 17.77 1.30 -0.93
C GLU A 36 18.80 1.35 0.20
N LYS A 37 18.57 0.56 1.26
CA LYS A 37 19.51 0.45 2.40
C LYS A 37 19.39 -0.93 3.03
N TYR A 38 20.51 -1.57 3.35
CA TYR A 38 20.55 -2.91 3.96
C TYR A 38 19.81 -4.01 3.16
N GLY A 39 19.72 -3.84 1.83
CA GLY A 39 18.94 -4.73 0.96
C GLY A 39 17.42 -4.61 1.11
N CYS A 40 16.97 -3.54 1.76
CA CYS A 40 15.58 -3.10 1.86
C CYS A 40 15.33 -1.90 0.94
N VAL A 41 14.07 -1.71 0.57
CA VAL A 41 13.56 -0.60 -0.23
C VAL A 41 12.64 0.23 0.65
N PHE A 42 12.88 1.54 0.68
CA PHE A 42 12.08 2.47 1.46
C PHE A 42 11.52 3.61 0.62
N ILE A 43 10.29 4.01 0.92
CA ILE A 43 9.73 5.28 0.42
C ILE A 43 10.52 6.41 1.07
N LYS A 44 11.05 7.36 0.28
CA LYS A 44 11.93 8.41 0.81
C LYS A 44 11.25 9.26 1.89
N ALA A 45 9.96 9.55 1.73
CA ALA A 45 9.19 10.28 2.73
C ALA A 45 9.13 9.53 4.08
N CYS A 46 9.15 8.20 4.08
CA CYS A 46 9.04 7.37 5.28
C CYS A 46 10.40 7.19 5.99
N ILE A 47 11.47 6.88 5.25
CA ILE A 47 12.81 6.64 5.85
C ILE A 47 13.46 7.89 6.44
N ASN A 48 13.01 9.08 6.02
CA ASN A 48 13.48 10.35 6.57
C ASN A 48 12.86 10.68 7.94
N ILE A 49 11.89 9.89 8.40
CA ILE A 49 11.33 10.01 9.74
C ILE A 49 12.29 9.32 10.71
N GLU A 50 12.77 10.06 11.71
CA GLU A 50 13.65 9.49 12.73
C GLU A 50 12.92 8.41 13.53
N THR A 51 13.53 7.23 13.58
CA THR A 51 13.07 6.10 14.40
C THR A 51 14.25 5.51 15.16
N ASN A 52 13.98 4.90 16.30
CA ASN A 52 14.95 4.14 17.08
C ASN A 52 15.11 2.69 16.57
N ALA A 53 14.31 2.27 15.59
CA ALA A 53 14.33 0.93 15.04
C ALA A 53 15.53 0.70 14.11
N SER A 54 16.17 -0.44 14.28
CA SER A 54 17.26 -0.95 13.47
C SER A 54 16.84 -2.23 12.75
N VAL A 55 17.58 -2.64 11.71
CA VAL A 55 17.28 -3.88 10.99
C VAL A 55 17.37 -5.12 11.88
N ASP A 56 18.21 -5.08 12.93
CA ASP A 56 18.42 -6.18 13.86
C ASP A 56 17.24 -6.38 14.84
N ASP A 57 16.32 -5.41 14.90
CA ASP A 57 15.09 -5.50 15.71
C ASP A 57 13.99 -6.33 15.03
N PHE A 58 14.19 -6.75 13.77
CA PHE A 58 13.22 -7.49 12.97
C PHE A 58 13.75 -8.86 12.57
N PRO A 59 12.88 -9.89 12.52
CA PRO A 59 13.30 -11.24 12.12
C PRO A 59 13.69 -11.33 10.63
N ASP A 60 13.17 -10.43 9.79
CA ASP A 60 13.42 -10.39 8.35
C ASP A 60 13.32 -8.95 7.79
N LYS A 61 13.62 -8.83 6.49
CA LYS A 61 13.61 -7.54 5.77
C LYS A 61 12.19 -7.04 5.51
N THR A 62 11.25 -7.94 5.27
CA THR A 62 9.84 -7.60 5.04
C THR A 62 9.24 -6.89 6.26
N GLY A 63 9.49 -7.38 7.47
CA GLY A 63 9.07 -6.76 8.71
C GLY A 63 9.66 -5.36 8.89
N PHE A 64 10.96 -5.21 8.62
CA PHE A 64 11.62 -3.91 8.71
C PHE A 64 11.10 -2.91 7.67
N GLU A 65 10.93 -3.34 6.42
CA GLU A 65 10.33 -2.52 5.35
C GLU A 65 8.92 -2.10 5.71
N CYS A 66 8.09 -3.02 6.18
CA CYS A 66 6.71 -2.73 6.56
C CYS A 66 6.61 -1.76 7.73
N PHE A 67 7.56 -1.82 8.66
CA PHE A 67 7.62 -0.90 9.79
C PHE A 67 7.93 0.53 9.32
N ILE A 68 8.95 0.68 8.47
CA ILE A 68 9.34 2.01 7.96
C ILE A 68 8.33 2.53 6.94
N ASN A 69 7.97 1.73 5.94
CA ASN A 69 7.03 2.09 4.88
C ASN A 69 5.57 1.94 5.33
N SER A 70 5.28 2.32 6.57
CA SER A 70 3.93 2.39 7.08
C SER A 70 3.41 3.82 7.01
N ILE A 71 2.20 3.99 6.48
CA ILE A 71 1.54 5.29 6.35
C ILE A 71 0.12 5.11 6.89
N ASN A 72 -0.26 5.85 7.93
CA ASN A 72 -1.66 5.95 8.32
C ASN A 72 -2.28 7.11 7.54
N ILE A 73 -3.39 6.88 6.86
CA ILE A 73 -4.04 7.86 5.97
C ILE A 73 -4.82 8.89 6.77
N ASP A 74 -5.36 8.48 7.92
CA ASP A 74 -6.03 9.32 8.91
C ASP A 74 -5.12 10.41 9.52
N ASP A 75 -3.79 10.28 9.40
CA ASP A 75 -2.85 11.36 9.76
C ASP A 75 -2.89 12.55 8.78
N TYR A 76 -3.52 12.41 7.60
CA TYR A 76 -3.47 13.40 6.51
C TYR A 76 -4.85 13.90 6.05
N VAL A 77 -5.91 13.11 6.23
CA VAL A 77 -7.27 13.45 5.81
C VAL A 77 -8.27 13.08 6.90
N GLU A 78 -9.45 13.71 6.89
CA GLU A 78 -10.52 13.46 7.89
C GLU A 78 -11.58 12.45 7.40
N ALA A 79 -11.56 12.09 6.12
CA ALA A 79 -12.53 11.20 5.48
C ALA A 79 -11.95 10.57 4.21
N ASP A 80 -12.73 9.71 3.55
CA ASP A 80 -12.37 9.07 2.28
C ASP A 80 -11.07 8.26 2.35
N TYR A 81 -10.77 7.67 3.52
CA TYR A 81 -9.51 6.96 3.79
C TYR A 81 -9.17 5.91 2.73
N LEU A 82 -10.14 5.08 2.36
CA LEU A 82 -9.94 4.04 1.34
C LEU A 82 -9.67 4.62 -0.06
N ILE A 83 -10.38 5.69 -0.44
CA ILE A 83 -10.13 6.39 -1.72
C ILE A 83 -8.70 6.93 -1.73
N GLN A 84 -8.30 7.64 -0.67
CA GLN A 84 -6.97 8.25 -0.57
C GLN A 84 -5.86 7.19 -0.53
N GLY A 85 -6.06 6.09 0.18
CA GLY A 85 -5.12 4.97 0.23
C GLY A 85 -4.95 4.26 -1.11
N VAL A 86 -6.04 4.03 -1.85
CA VAL A 86 -5.97 3.45 -3.21
C VAL A 86 -5.23 4.39 -4.17
N LEU A 87 -5.55 5.69 -4.15
CA LEU A 87 -4.89 6.69 -5.00
C LEU A 87 -3.40 6.81 -4.67
N LEU A 88 -3.03 6.80 -3.38
CA LEU A 88 -1.64 6.83 -2.95
C LEU A 88 -0.89 5.57 -3.40
N THR A 89 -1.48 4.40 -3.19
CA THR A 89 -0.89 3.11 -3.59
C THR A 89 -0.62 3.09 -5.10
N ARG A 90 -1.59 3.51 -5.93
CA ARG A 90 -1.40 3.65 -7.38
C ARG A 90 -0.27 4.61 -7.75
N LYS A 91 -0.17 5.73 -7.04
CA LYS A 91 0.89 6.72 -7.28
C LYS A 91 2.27 6.13 -6.99
N ILE A 92 2.42 5.43 -5.86
CA ILE A 92 3.65 4.74 -5.45
C ILE A 92 4.00 3.64 -6.47
N PHE A 93 3.04 2.80 -6.86
CA PHE A 93 3.25 1.75 -7.86
C PHE A 93 3.63 2.32 -9.23
N SER A 94 3.00 3.41 -9.66
CA SER A 94 3.37 4.09 -10.90
C SER A 94 4.83 4.57 -10.89
N HIS A 95 5.31 5.07 -9.75
CA HIS A 95 6.71 5.47 -9.59
C HIS A 95 7.63 4.25 -9.55
N TRP A 96 7.25 3.22 -8.78
CA TRP A 96 8.01 1.97 -8.65
C TRP A 96 8.22 1.29 -10.00
N ASN A 97 7.14 1.09 -10.77
CA ASN A 97 7.17 0.42 -12.07
C ASN A 97 8.00 1.18 -13.11
N LYS A 98 8.21 2.50 -12.95
CA LYS A 98 9.11 3.28 -13.81
C LYS A 98 10.59 3.02 -13.48
N GLU A 99 10.92 2.81 -12.21
CA GLU A 99 12.29 2.65 -11.73
C GLU A 99 12.78 1.18 -11.71
N LYS A 100 11.89 0.23 -11.39
CA LYS A 100 12.26 -1.15 -11.03
C LYS A 100 11.31 -2.17 -11.67
N ARG A 101 11.46 -2.37 -12.99
CA ARG A 101 10.54 -3.21 -13.80
C ARG A 101 10.55 -4.71 -13.48
N ASP A 102 11.63 -5.21 -12.89
CA ASP A 102 11.82 -6.65 -12.66
C ASP A 102 11.50 -7.08 -11.22
N GLN A 103 10.95 -6.16 -10.41
CA GLN A 103 10.64 -6.41 -9.00
C GLN A 103 9.24 -5.92 -8.67
N ASN A 104 8.53 -6.66 -7.83
CA ASN A 104 7.20 -6.29 -7.37
C ASN A 104 7.25 -5.66 -5.99
N LEU A 105 6.59 -4.51 -5.86
CA LEU A 105 6.28 -3.91 -4.57
C LEU A 105 4.88 -4.39 -4.16
N LEU A 106 4.76 -4.90 -2.94
CA LEU A 106 3.49 -5.25 -2.32
C LEU A 106 3.00 -4.10 -1.45
N ALA A 107 1.69 -3.88 -1.49
CA ALA A 107 0.97 -3.00 -0.58
C ALA A 107 -0.07 -3.82 0.20
N VAL A 108 -0.11 -3.60 1.51
CA VAL A 108 -1.17 -4.08 2.39
C VAL A 108 -1.95 -2.87 2.89
N LEU A 109 -3.26 -2.87 2.62
CA LEU A 109 -4.20 -1.86 3.09
C LEU A 109 -5.04 -2.49 4.20
N SER A 110 -5.00 -1.92 5.39
CA SER A 110 -5.75 -2.36 6.57
C SER A 110 -6.69 -1.23 7.00
N LEU A 111 -7.99 -1.42 6.83
CA LEU A 111 -9.04 -0.46 7.15
C LEU A 111 -9.81 -0.93 8.38
N ASP A 112 -9.96 -0.05 9.36
CA ASP A 112 -10.74 -0.26 10.58
C ASP A 112 -11.59 0.98 10.92
N GLU A 113 -12.14 1.02 12.13
CA GLU A 113 -12.96 2.16 12.61
C GLU A 113 -12.14 3.45 12.83
N LEU A 114 -10.83 3.35 13.00
CA LEU A 114 -9.95 4.48 13.31
C LEU A 114 -9.39 5.12 12.03
N GLY A 115 -9.11 4.32 11.00
CA GLY A 115 -8.51 4.84 9.79
C GLY A 115 -8.08 3.76 8.81
N LEU A 116 -7.19 4.15 7.90
CA LEU A 116 -6.58 3.23 6.95
C LEU A 116 -5.07 3.25 7.10
N LYS A 117 -4.49 2.08 7.35
CA LYS A 117 -3.05 1.88 7.37
C LYS A 117 -2.58 1.22 6.09
N LEU A 118 -1.57 1.82 5.47
CA LEU A 118 -0.82 1.23 4.36
C LEU A 118 0.51 0.69 4.88
N LYS A 119 0.95 -0.45 4.35
CA LYS A 119 2.31 -0.99 4.51
C LYS A 119 2.84 -1.41 3.15
N PHE A 120 4.08 -1.06 2.85
CA PHE A 120 4.74 -1.44 1.59
C PHE A 120 6.01 -2.25 1.83
N HIS A 121 6.22 -3.29 1.04
CA HIS A 121 7.46 -4.07 1.07
C HIS A 121 7.75 -4.70 -0.28
N LEU A 122 9.01 -5.06 -0.49
CA LEU A 122 9.41 -5.81 -1.67
C LEU A 122 8.88 -7.25 -1.57
N GLN A 123 8.35 -7.79 -2.67
CA GLN A 123 8.00 -9.21 -2.73
C GLN A 123 9.28 -10.06 -2.72
N ARG A 124 9.40 -10.95 -1.73
CA ARG A 124 10.54 -11.87 -1.57
C ARG A 124 10.08 -13.31 -1.40
N THR A 125 10.83 -14.23 -1.98
CA THR A 125 10.58 -15.66 -1.80
C THR A 125 10.84 -16.05 -0.35
N GLY A 126 9.84 -16.62 0.31
CA GLY A 126 9.96 -17.15 1.69
C GLY A 126 9.72 -16.14 2.80
N GLU A 127 9.40 -14.88 2.48
CA GLU A 127 8.97 -13.86 3.45
C GLU A 127 7.50 -13.51 3.18
N GLN A 128 6.67 -13.50 4.23
CA GLN A 128 5.25 -13.15 4.16
C GLN A 128 4.88 -12.23 5.32
N LEU A 129 4.08 -11.20 5.04
CA LEU A 129 3.60 -10.28 6.08
C LEU A 129 2.32 -10.77 6.77
N LEU A 130 1.42 -11.39 6.00
CA LEU A 130 0.11 -11.87 6.44
C LEU A 130 0.01 -13.37 6.22
N SER A 131 -0.90 -14.02 6.95
CA SER A 131 -1.31 -15.38 6.63
C SER A 131 -2.05 -15.42 5.28
N ASP A 132 -2.09 -16.59 4.66
CA ASP A 132 -2.88 -16.80 3.44
C ASP A 132 -4.40 -16.71 3.72
N GLU A 133 -4.82 -16.88 4.97
CA GLU A 133 -6.22 -16.83 5.43
C GLU A 133 -6.64 -15.41 5.83
N LEU A 134 -6.80 -14.52 4.84
CA LEU A 134 -7.13 -13.11 5.09
C LEU A 134 -8.47 -12.85 5.81
N ASN A 135 -9.39 -13.82 5.81
CA ASN A 135 -10.68 -13.70 6.49
C ASN A 135 -10.60 -13.92 8.02
N ASP A 136 -9.45 -14.35 8.54
CA ASP A 136 -9.23 -14.50 9.98
C ASP A 136 -8.87 -13.15 10.65
N TYR A 137 -8.60 -12.12 9.85
CA TYR A 137 -8.34 -10.76 10.34
C TYR A 137 -9.65 -10.03 10.65
N GLU A 138 -9.69 -9.33 11.79
CA GLU A 138 -10.82 -8.48 12.16
C GLU A 138 -10.87 -7.21 11.30
N GLU A 139 -9.73 -6.70 10.85
CA GLU A 139 -9.70 -5.53 9.97
C GLU A 139 -10.12 -5.88 8.54
N SER A 140 -10.60 -4.88 7.79
CA SER A 140 -10.74 -5.01 6.35
C SER A 140 -9.36 -4.98 5.70
N ILE A 141 -8.95 -6.08 5.05
CA ILE A 141 -7.61 -6.24 4.47
C ILE A 141 -7.65 -6.34 2.94
N MET A 142 -6.77 -5.58 2.27
CA MET A 142 -6.42 -5.74 0.86
C MET A 142 -4.92 -5.99 0.74
N VAL A 143 -4.53 -6.91 -0.14
CA VAL A 143 -3.14 -7.09 -0.55
C VAL A 143 -3.07 -6.97 -2.06
N VAL A 144 -2.18 -6.10 -2.55
CA VAL A 144 -1.99 -5.88 -3.98
C VAL A 144 -0.52 -5.71 -4.31
N ASP A 145 -0.08 -6.25 -5.45
CA ASP A 145 1.25 -6.01 -5.98
C ASP A 145 1.27 -5.01 -7.13
N SER A 146 2.43 -4.38 -7.32
CA SER A 146 2.62 -3.31 -8.29
C SER A 146 2.43 -3.71 -9.75
N SER A 147 2.46 -5.01 -10.08
CA SER A 147 2.23 -5.53 -11.43
C SER A 147 0.76 -5.73 -11.77
N ASP A 148 -0.14 -5.61 -10.79
CA ASP A 148 -1.56 -5.86 -10.98
C ASP A 148 -2.26 -4.77 -11.81
N SER A 149 -2.64 -5.10 -13.04
CA SER A 149 -3.20 -4.14 -13.99
C SER A 149 -4.60 -3.68 -13.59
N GLU A 150 -5.43 -4.56 -13.01
CA GLU A 150 -6.80 -4.23 -12.61
C GLU A 150 -6.79 -3.16 -11.52
N PHE A 151 -5.92 -3.33 -10.51
CA PHE A 151 -5.76 -2.33 -9.48
C PHE A 151 -5.22 -1.01 -10.04
N ASN A 152 -4.22 -1.05 -10.93
CA ASN A 152 -3.54 0.14 -11.44
C ASN A 152 -4.39 0.98 -12.41
N GLU A 153 -5.15 0.34 -13.29
CA GLU A 153 -5.97 1.00 -14.32
C GLU A 153 -7.36 1.39 -13.79
N GLY A 154 -7.77 0.80 -12.68
CA GLY A 154 -9.10 0.95 -12.10
C GLY A 154 -10.17 0.18 -12.85
N VAL A 155 -11.26 -0.15 -12.16
CA VAL A 155 -12.40 -0.85 -12.75
C VAL A 155 -12.97 0.03 -13.88
N GLN A 156 -12.59 -0.25 -15.12
CA GLN A 156 -13.37 0.16 -16.27
C GLN A 156 -14.65 -0.66 -16.21
N ASN A 157 -15.73 -0.08 -15.68
CA ASN A 157 -17.06 -0.60 -15.96
C ASN A 157 -17.25 -0.56 -17.48
N SER A 158 -16.97 -1.68 -18.13
CA SER A 158 -17.40 -1.95 -19.50
C SER A 158 -18.92 -2.06 -19.47
N VAL A 159 -19.60 -0.91 -19.54
CA VAL A 159 -21.00 -0.87 -19.96
C VAL A 159 -20.99 -1.10 -21.46
N SER A 160 -21.04 -2.37 -21.85
CA SER A 160 -21.45 -2.75 -23.20
C SER A 160 -22.97 -2.58 -23.27
N ALA A 161 -23.40 -1.56 -23.99
CA ALA A 161 -24.80 -1.31 -24.37
C ALA A 161 -25.34 -2.40 -25.32
#